data_AF-A0A7W7G0J9-F1
#
_entry.id   AF-A0A7W7G0J9-F1
#
_cell.length_a   1.000
_cell.length_b   1.000
_cell.length_c   1.000
_cell.angle_alpha   90.00
_cell.angle_beta   90.00
_cell.angle_gamma   90.00
#
_symmetry.space_group_name_H-M   'P 1'
#
loop_
_entity.id
_entity.type
_entity.pdbx_description
1 polymer ?
#
loop_
_entity_poly.entity_id
_entity_poly.type
_entity_poly.pdbx_seq_one_letter_code
_entity_poly.pdbx_strand_id
1 'polypeptide(L)'
;MTDLVPALLGAPRFLIEPARTRIDYHRLRRRVFVDEQALFAVSDVDDRDADPRTIVLEARDPDGQLLGGVRLGPATDGPDIGWWQGGRLVVDPGVRGAQRIGPALVRAACAAAEQAGALRFDATVQTRYKRMFERLGWDAVRPVTVAGRPHHLMRWPIGRIAALAAATKNPLGGLLDGLNPGGAGFVGDDGAPVPGTDLIAACDAILPSMVERDPRWAGWCAVLVNVNDLAAMGAAPVGLLNAVGARDATAAAAVLAGLRAGAEAYGIPVLGGHTQLGVPAALSATALGRAAHPVPGGGGRSGHRIRLTADVGGGWRPGYQGRQWDSTSWRTPDDLRQMQGFVAAARPAAAKDVSMAGIAGTLGMLAEAGGCGAVLDVASVPRPAAATMGDWLTCFPGFAMLTAGPQHSAPAGPAVTAECGELVAGSGVVLRWPDGDTTTAITGGVTGMGAVA
;
A
#
# COMPACT_ATOMS: atom_id res chain seq x y z
N MET A 1 30.60 3.04 35.74
CA MET A 1 30.19 4.19 34.90
C MET A 1 28.83 3.89 34.29
N THR A 2 27.85 3.70 35.15
CA THR A 2 26.46 3.37 34.83
C THR A 2 25.65 4.22 35.82
N ASP A 3 24.55 4.82 35.38
CA ASP A 3 23.66 5.71 36.16
C ASP A 3 23.93 7.23 36.13
N LEU A 4 24.06 7.84 34.94
CA LEU A 4 23.96 9.30 34.81
C LEU A 4 23.04 9.80 33.67
N VAL A 5 22.22 8.94 33.07
CA VAL A 5 21.34 9.31 31.94
C VAL A 5 19.85 9.47 32.31
N PRO A 6 19.24 8.77 33.30
CA PRO A 6 17.80 8.95 33.56
C PRO A 6 17.39 10.29 34.20
N ALA A 7 18.32 11.06 34.76
CA ALA A 7 17.99 12.27 35.55
C ALA A 7 17.76 13.54 34.70
N LEU A 8 18.12 13.54 33.40
CA LEU A 8 18.04 14.72 32.53
C LEU A 8 16.75 14.80 31.70
N LEU A 9 15.94 13.73 31.69
CA LEU A 9 14.61 13.70 31.10
C LEU A 9 13.64 13.34 32.21
N GLY A 10 13.12 14.34 32.93
CA GLY A 10 12.13 14.11 33.98
C GLY A 10 11.03 13.15 33.51
N ALA A 11 10.54 12.29 34.42
CA ALA A 11 9.51 11.30 34.11
C ALA A 11 8.38 11.92 33.28
N PRO A 12 7.87 11.22 32.25
CA PRO A 12 6.81 11.76 31.41
C PRO A 12 5.62 12.15 32.29
N ARG A 13 5.16 13.41 32.16
CA ARG A 13 4.07 13.96 32.98
C ARG A 13 2.74 13.21 32.78
N PHE A 14 2.61 12.46 31.71
CA PHE A 14 1.51 11.55 31.40
C PHE A 14 1.96 10.52 30.35
N LEU A 15 1.28 9.38 30.30
CA LEU A 15 1.39 8.36 29.26
C LEU A 15 0.13 8.35 28.40
N ILE A 16 0.27 8.13 27.09
CA ILE A 16 -0.86 7.87 26.19
C ILE A 16 -0.90 6.38 25.86
N GLU A 17 -2.02 5.73 26.13
CA GLU A 17 -2.21 4.32 25.87
C GLU A 17 -3.64 4.02 25.37
N PRO A 18 -3.85 2.88 24.67
CA PRO A 18 -5.20 2.42 24.35
C PRO A 18 -6.03 2.16 25.61
N ALA A 19 -7.27 2.66 25.61
CA ALA A 19 -8.20 2.50 26.71
C ALA A 19 -8.56 1.01 26.91
N ARG A 20 -8.37 0.48 28.12
CA ARG A 20 -8.83 -0.87 28.49
C ARG A 20 -10.35 -0.94 28.63
N THR A 21 -10.94 0.12 29.15
CA THR A 21 -12.39 0.34 29.23
C THR A 21 -12.69 1.76 28.81
N ARG A 22 -13.90 2.02 28.31
CA ARG A 22 -14.29 3.37 27.84
C ARG A 22 -15.06 4.19 28.89
N ILE A 23 -15.19 3.67 30.12
CA ILE A 23 -16.07 4.26 31.16
C ILE A 23 -15.58 5.63 31.60
N ASP A 24 -14.31 5.76 31.98
CA ASP A 24 -13.74 7.04 32.43
C ASP A 24 -13.74 8.07 31.31
N TYR A 25 -13.39 7.64 30.09
CA TYR A 25 -13.48 8.47 28.90
C TYR A 25 -14.90 8.99 28.64
N HIS A 26 -15.93 8.14 28.73
CA HIS A 26 -17.33 8.56 28.56
C HIS A 26 -17.77 9.54 29.66
N ARG A 27 -17.35 9.31 30.92
CA ARG A 27 -17.62 10.25 32.03
C ARG A 27 -16.98 11.61 31.79
N LEU A 28 -15.73 11.63 31.33
CA LEU A 28 -15.01 12.87 31.01
C LEU A 28 -15.66 13.61 29.82
N ARG A 29 -16.06 12.89 28.76
CA ARG A 29 -16.80 13.44 27.62
C ARG A 29 -18.12 14.05 28.02
N ARG A 30 -18.92 13.36 28.84
CA ARG A 30 -20.19 13.89 29.36
C ARG A 30 -19.98 15.21 30.10
N ARG A 31 -19.04 15.21 31.07
CA ARG A 31 -18.70 16.41 31.86
C ARG A 31 -18.34 17.61 30.98
N VAL A 32 -17.55 17.38 29.93
CA VAL A 32 -17.04 18.47 29.09
C VAL A 32 -18.00 18.86 27.96
N PHE A 33 -18.57 17.91 27.23
CA PHE A 33 -19.38 18.19 26.04
C PHE A 33 -20.85 18.44 26.38
N VAL A 34 -21.41 17.73 27.36
CA VAL A 34 -22.80 17.90 27.79
C VAL A 34 -22.86 18.99 28.85
N ASP A 35 -22.21 18.80 29.99
CA ASP A 35 -22.43 19.65 31.17
C ASP A 35 -21.75 21.03 31.04
N GLU A 36 -20.47 21.07 30.65
CA GLU A 36 -19.71 22.33 30.52
C GLU A 36 -20.02 23.07 29.21
N GLN A 37 -19.92 22.38 28.08
CA GLN A 37 -20.04 23.03 26.77
C GLN A 37 -21.47 23.13 26.27
N ALA A 38 -22.43 22.35 26.76
CA ALA A 38 -23.79 22.26 26.22
C ALA A 38 -23.81 22.05 24.69
N LEU A 39 -22.90 21.21 24.18
CA LEU A 39 -22.89 20.78 22.77
C LEU A 39 -24.01 19.77 22.48
N PHE A 40 -24.35 18.96 23.47
CA PHE A 40 -25.37 17.92 23.38
C PHE A 40 -26.33 18.07 24.55
N ALA A 41 -27.62 17.77 24.32
CA ALA A 41 -28.65 17.96 25.34
C ALA A 41 -28.61 16.89 26.45
N VAL A 42 -28.32 15.63 26.10
CA VAL A 42 -28.44 14.49 27.03
C VAL A 42 -27.20 13.60 27.04
N SER A 43 -26.67 13.27 25.87
CA SER A 43 -25.52 12.39 25.71
C SER A 43 -24.76 12.74 24.44
N ASP A 44 -23.44 12.58 24.45
CA ASP A 44 -22.58 12.71 23.28
C ASP A 44 -22.17 11.35 22.68
N VAL A 45 -22.66 10.25 23.26
CA VAL A 45 -22.45 8.87 22.78
C VAL A 45 -23.18 8.67 21.46
N ASP A 46 -22.51 8.02 20.50
CA ASP A 46 -23.08 7.69 19.19
C ASP A 46 -22.65 6.30 18.72
N ASP A 47 -23.11 5.87 17.54
CA ASP A 47 -22.87 4.53 17.00
C ASP A 47 -21.38 4.19 16.85
N ARG A 48 -20.50 5.20 16.68
CA ARG A 48 -19.06 4.99 16.59
C ARG A 48 -18.48 4.50 17.92
N ASP A 49 -19.13 4.80 19.05
CA ASP A 49 -18.72 4.26 20.36
C ASP A 49 -19.04 2.77 20.52
N ALA A 50 -19.96 2.23 19.72
CA ALA A 50 -20.32 0.81 19.70
C ALA A 50 -19.51 -0.01 18.67
N ASP A 51 -18.90 0.65 17.68
CA ASP A 51 -18.07 -0.03 16.68
C ASP A 51 -16.84 -0.69 17.35
N PRO A 52 -16.65 -2.02 17.20
CA PRO A 52 -15.50 -2.72 17.78
C PRO A 52 -14.16 -2.27 17.19
N ARG A 53 -14.16 -1.66 16.00
CA ARG A 53 -12.96 -1.12 15.33
C ARG A 53 -12.53 0.23 15.90
N THR A 54 -13.38 0.89 16.69
CA THR A 54 -13.04 2.16 17.32
C THR A 54 -11.94 1.97 18.36
N ILE A 55 -10.89 2.79 18.25
CA ILE A 55 -9.81 2.91 19.21
C ILE A 55 -10.08 4.15 20.06
N VAL A 56 -9.84 4.04 21.36
CA VAL A 56 -9.81 5.18 22.28
C VAL A 56 -8.40 5.25 22.86
N LEU A 57 -7.75 6.40 22.73
CA LEU A 57 -6.47 6.68 23.37
C LEU A 57 -6.70 7.59 24.57
N GLU A 58 -6.14 7.21 25.71
CA GLU A 58 -6.27 7.93 26.98
C GLU A 58 -4.90 8.45 27.44
N ALA A 59 -4.85 9.72 27.84
CA ALA A 59 -3.71 10.30 28.53
C ALA A 59 -3.93 10.16 30.03
N ARG A 60 -3.04 9.44 30.72
CA ARG A 60 -3.09 9.22 32.17
C ARG A 60 -1.83 9.72 32.86
N ASP A 61 -1.98 10.31 34.04
CA ASP A 61 -0.83 10.69 34.87
C ASP A 61 -0.17 9.45 35.52
N PRO A 62 0.98 9.60 36.21
CA PRO A 62 1.64 8.48 36.88
C PRO A 62 0.79 7.76 37.94
N ASP A 63 -0.22 8.43 38.51
CA ASP A 63 -1.15 7.87 39.49
C ASP A 63 -2.35 7.17 38.81
N GLY A 64 -2.40 7.16 37.48
CA GLY A 64 -3.42 6.51 36.67
C GLY A 64 -4.68 7.35 36.45
N GLN A 65 -4.70 8.62 36.90
CA GLN A 65 -5.84 9.51 36.67
C GLN A 65 -5.96 9.88 35.20
N LEU A 66 -7.18 9.79 34.65
CA LEU A 66 -7.46 10.21 33.29
C LEU A 66 -7.39 11.73 33.16
N LEU A 67 -6.48 12.20 32.31
CA LEU A 67 -6.29 13.63 32.00
C LEU A 67 -6.93 14.05 30.68
N GLY A 68 -7.20 13.10 29.78
CA GLY A 68 -7.80 13.36 28.48
C GLY A 68 -7.92 12.10 27.63
N GLY A 69 -8.66 12.20 26.54
CA GLY A 69 -8.74 11.10 25.59
C GLY A 69 -9.24 11.54 24.22
N VAL A 70 -9.05 10.67 23.25
CA VAL A 70 -9.52 10.86 21.87
C VAL A 70 -9.94 9.51 21.31
N ARG A 71 -11.02 9.49 20.53
CA ARG A 71 -11.40 8.30 19.77
C ARG A 71 -11.05 8.48 18.30
N LEU A 72 -10.79 7.35 17.65
CA LEU A 72 -10.60 7.25 16.21
C LEU A 72 -11.06 5.88 15.71
N GLY A 73 -11.45 5.80 14.46
CA GLY A 73 -11.86 4.54 13.83
C GLY A 73 -12.39 4.78 12.41
N PRO A 74 -12.90 3.74 11.74
CA PRO A 74 -13.51 3.85 10.43
C PRO A 74 -14.65 4.89 10.40
N ALA A 75 -14.67 5.72 9.36
CA ALA A 75 -15.65 6.80 9.21
C ALA A 75 -17.05 6.30 8.81
N THR A 76 -17.16 5.05 8.33
CA THR A 76 -18.38 4.46 7.77
C THR A 76 -18.69 3.10 8.38
N ASP A 77 -19.97 2.71 8.39
CA ASP A 77 -20.42 1.42 8.96
C ASP A 77 -20.06 0.21 8.09
N GLY A 78 -19.77 0.44 6.81
CA GLY A 78 -19.33 -0.59 5.88
C GLY A 78 -17.91 -1.10 6.13
N PRO A 79 -17.36 -1.86 5.15
CA PRO A 79 -15.98 -2.34 5.19
C PRO A 79 -14.99 -1.22 5.50
N ASP A 80 -13.95 -1.52 6.28
CA ASP A 80 -12.86 -0.56 6.48
C ASP A 80 -12.06 -0.43 5.18
N ILE A 81 -12.29 0.69 4.48
CA ILE A 81 -11.62 1.07 3.24
C ILE A 81 -10.44 2.02 3.49
N GLY A 82 -9.95 2.14 4.74
CA GLY A 82 -8.88 3.07 5.10
C GLY A 82 -9.32 4.52 5.22
N TRP A 83 -10.63 4.81 5.22
CA TRP A 83 -11.16 6.13 5.60
C TRP A 83 -11.50 6.14 7.09
N TRP A 84 -10.68 6.85 7.85
CA TRP A 84 -10.78 6.96 9.30
C TRP A 84 -11.17 8.38 9.73
N GLN A 85 -11.79 8.49 10.90
CA GLN A 85 -12.15 9.77 11.49
C GLN A 85 -11.71 9.84 12.96
N GLY A 86 -11.06 10.94 13.32
CA GLY A 86 -10.77 11.31 14.71
C GLY A 86 -11.90 12.16 15.28
N GLY A 87 -12.26 11.92 16.54
CA GLY A 87 -13.36 12.62 17.18
C GLY A 87 -13.31 12.59 18.70
N ARG A 88 -14.22 13.36 19.32
CA ARG A 88 -14.43 13.38 20.78
C ARG A 88 -13.13 13.58 21.59
N LEU A 89 -12.20 14.38 21.05
CA LEU A 89 -11.00 14.81 21.77
C LEU A 89 -11.42 15.65 22.98
N VAL A 90 -11.10 15.17 24.17
CA VAL A 90 -11.45 15.83 25.43
C VAL A 90 -10.21 15.88 26.33
N VAL A 91 -10.06 16.99 27.05
CA VAL A 91 -9.01 17.17 28.06
C VAL A 91 -9.69 17.68 29.32
N ASP A 92 -9.32 17.10 30.47
CA ASP A 92 -9.84 17.49 31.77
C ASP A 92 -9.61 18.99 32.01
N PRO A 93 -10.67 19.76 32.35
CA PRO A 93 -10.58 21.19 32.60
C PRO A 93 -9.46 21.60 33.56
N GLY A 94 -9.18 20.80 34.59
CA GLY A 94 -8.18 21.08 35.62
C GLY A 94 -6.73 21.11 35.11
N VAL A 95 -6.46 20.57 33.92
CA VAL A 95 -5.12 20.48 33.33
C VAL A 95 -5.01 21.09 31.92
N ARG A 96 -6.07 21.77 31.44
CA ARG A 96 -6.07 22.41 30.12
C ARG A 96 -4.96 23.46 30.01
N GLY A 97 -4.25 23.48 28.89
CA GLY A 97 -3.22 24.49 28.58
C GLY A 97 -1.88 24.30 29.30
N ALA A 98 -1.86 23.70 30.49
CA ALA A 98 -0.63 23.53 31.29
C ALA A 98 0.32 22.43 30.75
N GLN A 99 -0.22 21.40 30.09
CA GLN A 99 0.54 20.18 29.80
C GLN A 99 0.54 19.72 28.32
N ARG A 100 0.00 20.52 27.38
CA ARG A 100 -0.09 20.17 25.94
C ARG A 100 -0.70 18.78 25.63
N ILE A 101 -1.59 18.30 26.51
CA ILE A 101 -2.23 16.97 26.39
C ILE A 101 -3.04 16.84 25.10
N GLY A 102 -3.86 17.84 24.76
CA GLY A 102 -4.64 17.84 23.52
C GLY A 102 -3.76 17.62 22.27
N PRO A 103 -2.74 18.46 22.03
CA PRO A 103 -1.75 18.23 20.97
C PRO A 103 -1.10 16.84 20.98
N ALA A 104 -0.74 16.31 22.16
CA ALA A 104 -0.14 14.97 22.28
C ALA A 104 -1.12 13.86 21.88
N LEU A 105 -2.38 13.93 22.32
CA LEU A 105 -3.45 13.02 21.93
C LEU A 105 -3.74 13.07 20.42
N VAL A 106 -3.74 14.26 19.82
CA VAL A 106 -3.90 14.40 18.36
C VAL A 106 -2.76 13.69 17.62
N ARG A 107 -1.50 13.90 18.03
CA ARG A 107 -0.35 13.20 17.43
C ARG A 107 -0.44 11.69 17.59
N ALA A 108 -0.82 11.22 18.77
CA ALA A 108 -1.01 9.80 19.04
C ALA A 108 -2.13 9.19 18.17
N ALA A 109 -3.23 9.93 17.98
CA ALA A 109 -4.31 9.51 17.08
C ALA A 109 -3.86 9.45 15.62
N CYS A 110 -3.05 10.41 15.14
CA CYS A 110 -2.50 10.36 13.78
C CYS A 110 -1.64 9.10 13.58
N ALA A 111 -0.72 8.83 14.51
CA ALA A 111 0.13 7.65 14.46
C ALA A 111 -0.68 6.35 14.52
N ALA A 112 -1.70 6.28 15.38
CA ALA A 112 -2.57 5.10 15.50
C ALA A 112 -3.42 4.88 14.23
N ALA A 113 -3.93 5.95 13.60
CA ALA A 113 -4.66 5.84 12.33
C ALA A 113 -3.76 5.30 11.22
N GLU A 114 -2.53 5.83 11.09
CA GLU A 114 -1.57 5.33 10.11
C GLU A 114 -1.17 3.88 10.36
N GLN A 115 -0.96 3.47 11.62
CA GLN A 115 -0.67 2.09 11.99
C GLN A 115 -1.82 1.14 11.69
N ALA A 116 -3.06 1.62 11.81
CA ALA A 116 -4.26 0.86 11.45
C ALA A 116 -4.50 0.75 9.94
N GLY A 117 -3.62 1.33 9.11
CA GLY A 117 -3.73 1.29 7.66
C GLY A 117 -4.71 2.31 7.08
N ALA A 118 -4.95 3.42 7.77
CA ALA A 118 -5.68 4.54 7.21
C ALA A 118 -4.94 5.14 6.00
N LEU A 119 -5.70 5.57 5.02
CA LEU A 119 -5.27 6.28 3.80
C LEU A 119 -5.93 7.66 3.69
N ARG A 120 -7.02 7.88 4.43
CA ARG A 120 -7.63 9.19 4.66
C ARG A 120 -8.00 9.29 6.14
N PHE A 121 -7.53 10.34 6.81
CA PHE A 121 -7.86 10.58 8.21
C PHE A 121 -8.38 11.99 8.41
N ASP A 122 -9.66 12.08 8.76
CA ASP A 122 -10.39 13.35 8.89
C ASP A 122 -10.74 13.65 10.35
N ALA A 123 -10.99 14.90 10.69
CA ALA A 123 -11.58 15.30 11.96
C ALA A 123 -12.48 16.53 11.77
N THR A 124 -13.63 16.57 12.45
CA THR A 124 -14.43 17.79 12.56
C THR A 124 -14.01 18.55 13.81
N VAL A 125 -13.35 19.70 13.63
CA VAL A 125 -12.69 20.45 14.69
C VAL A 125 -13.43 21.76 14.94
N GLN A 126 -13.76 22.06 16.21
CA GLN A 126 -14.37 23.36 16.55
C GLN A 126 -13.48 24.50 16.05
N THR A 127 -14.07 25.55 15.49
CA THR A 127 -13.32 26.63 14.82
C THR A 127 -12.21 27.25 15.69
N ARG A 128 -12.43 27.35 17.01
CA ARG A 128 -11.44 27.84 17.98
C ARG A 128 -10.14 27.01 18.05
N TYR A 129 -10.17 25.74 17.64
CA TYR A 129 -9.02 24.83 17.65
C TYR A 129 -8.37 24.65 16.27
N LYS A 130 -8.90 25.27 15.20
CA LYS A 130 -8.36 25.18 13.83
C LYS A 130 -6.85 25.46 13.76
N ARG A 131 -6.41 26.60 14.33
CA ARG A 131 -4.98 27.00 14.36
C ARG A 131 -4.10 26.05 15.17
N MET A 132 -4.65 25.26 16.09
CA MET A 132 -3.87 24.22 16.78
C MET A 132 -3.59 23.07 15.82
N PHE A 133 -4.63 22.58 15.12
CA PHE A 133 -4.52 21.49 14.17
C PHE A 133 -3.61 21.84 12.99
N GLU A 134 -3.71 23.07 12.44
CA GLU A 134 -2.80 23.55 11.39
C GLU A 134 -1.33 23.51 11.83
N ARG A 135 -1.03 23.95 13.05
CA ARG A 135 0.34 23.85 13.63
C ARG A 135 0.80 22.43 13.89
N LEU A 136 -0.12 21.47 13.96
CA LEU A 136 0.20 20.05 14.08
C LEU A 136 0.43 19.38 12.72
N GLY A 137 0.14 20.08 11.62
CA GLY A 137 0.30 19.58 10.25
C GLY A 137 -1.01 19.13 9.58
N TRP A 138 -2.17 19.49 10.14
CA TRP A 138 -3.46 19.19 9.52
C TRP A 138 -3.88 20.29 8.54
N ASP A 139 -4.46 19.88 7.42
CA ASP A 139 -5.00 20.78 6.40
C ASP A 139 -6.47 21.10 6.68
N ALA A 140 -6.86 22.36 6.50
CA ALA A 140 -8.27 22.76 6.56
C ALA A 140 -8.94 22.49 5.21
N VAL A 141 -9.96 21.62 5.20
CA VAL A 141 -10.69 21.24 3.98
C VAL A 141 -11.83 22.21 3.71
N ARG A 142 -12.77 22.34 4.67
CA ARG A 142 -13.93 23.23 4.54
C ARG A 142 -14.60 23.53 5.89
N PRO A 143 -15.31 24.66 6.04
CA PRO A 143 -16.20 24.89 7.17
C PRO A 143 -17.34 23.86 7.20
N VAL A 144 -17.72 23.42 8.39
CA VAL A 144 -18.86 22.52 8.63
C VAL A 144 -19.59 22.92 9.90
N THR A 145 -20.84 22.48 10.06
CA THR A 145 -21.59 22.66 11.30
C THR A 145 -21.78 21.32 11.97
N VAL A 146 -21.42 21.23 13.26
CA VAL A 146 -21.62 20.02 14.08
C VAL A 146 -22.34 20.43 15.35
N ALA A 147 -23.45 19.75 15.66
CA ALA A 147 -24.32 20.06 16.79
C ALA A 147 -24.67 21.56 16.90
N GLY A 148 -25.03 22.18 15.77
CA GLY A 148 -25.37 23.61 15.70
C GLY A 148 -24.20 24.59 15.90
N ARG A 149 -22.95 24.11 15.97
CA ARG A 149 -21.77 24.96 16.18
C ARG A 149 -20.80 24.98 15.00
N PRO A 150 -20.11 26.12 14.75
CA PRO A 150 -19.09 26.22 13.71
C PRO A 150 -17.88 25.33 13.95
N HIS A 151 -17.62 24.44 13.01
CA HIS A 151 -16.46 23.55 12.95
C HIS A 151 -15.77 23.69 11.58
N HIS A 152 -14.62 23.04 11.45
CA HIS A 152 -13.95 22.82 10.19
C HIS A 152 -13.70 21.32 10.01
N LEU A 153 -13.94 20.81 8.82
CA LEU A 153 -13.38 19.53 8.39
C LEU A 153 -11.88 19.74 8.17
N MET A 154 -11.09 19.02 8.95
CA MET A 154 -9.63 19.01 8.88
C MET A 154 -9.18 17.63 8.39
N ARG A 155 -8.08 17.58 7.64
CA ARG A 155 -7.48 16.34 7.12
C ARG A 155 -6.03 16.21 7.55
N TRP A 156 -5.65 15.01 7.98
CA TRP A 156 -4.26 14.66 8.22
C TRP A 156 -3.64 14.14 6.92
N PRO A 157 -2.51 14.69 6.46
CA PRO A 157 -1.82 14.18 5.29
C PRO A 157 -1.23 12.80 5.57
N ILE A 158 -1.61 11.80 4.76
CA ILE A 158 -1.07 10.44 4.83
C ILE A 158 -0.20 10.19 3.60
N GLY A 159 1.11 10.07 3.82
CA GLY A 159 2.11 9.96 2.75
C GLY A 159 2.53 8.55 2.37
N ARG A 160 1.87 7.50 2.89
CA ARG A 160 2.34 6.10 2.79
C ARG A 160 2.61 5.64 1.35
N ILE A 161 1.68 5.88 0.43
CA ILE A 161 1.79 5.46 -0.98
C ILE A 161 2.93 6.22 -1.68
N ALA A 162 2.94 7.56 -1.55
CA ALA A 162 3.99 8.40 -2.13
C ALA A 162 5.38 8.03 -1.60
N ALA A 163 5.50 7.74 -0.30
CA ALA A 163 6.77 7.33 0.31
C ALA A 163 7.27 5.99 -0.23
N LEU A 164 6.38 5.01 -0.45
CA LEU A 164 6.75 3.73 -1.04
C LEU A 164 7.23 3.89 -2.49
N ALA A 165 6.48 4.63 -3.31
CA ALA A 165 6.87 4.94 -4.69
C ALA A 165 8.24 5.65 -4.74
N ALA A 166 8.45 6.65 -3.87
CA ALA A 166 9.71 7.38 -3.78
C ALA A 166 10.90 6.50 -3.39
N ALA A 167 10.70 5.56 -2.46
CA ALA A 167 11.75 4.65 -2.01
C ALA A 167 12.11 3.57 -3.03
N THR A 168 11.25 3.27 -4.00
CA THR A 168 11.39 2.10 -4.89
C THR A 168 11.54 2.44 -6.37
N LYS A 169 10.90 3.50 -6.87
CA LYS A 169 10.79 3.75 -8.33
C LYS A 169 11.23 5.15 -8.76
N ASN A 170 11.04 6.20 -7.95
CA ASN A 170 11.36 7.57 -8.37
C ASN A 170 12.81 7.80 -8.87
N PRO A 171 13.85 7.12 -8.36
CA PRO A 171 15.21 7.31 -8.87
C PRO A 171 15.45 6.77 -10.29
N LEU A 172 14.57 5.90 -10.81
CA LEU A 172 14.84 5.11 -12.02
C LEU A 172 14.99 5.97 -13.28
N GLY A 173 14.10 6.93 -13.51
CA GLY A 173 14.12 7.75 -14.73
C GLY A 173 15.44 8.48 -14.92
N GLY A 174 15.99 9.07 -13.85
CA GLY A 174 17.30 9.73 -13.90
C GLY A 174 18.48 8.77 -14.02
N LEU A 175 18.39 7.56 -13.47
CA LEU A 175 19.45 6.54 -13.55
C LEU A 175 19.52 5.86 -14.92
N LEU A 176 18.38 5.75 -15.60
CA LEU A 176 18.24 5.06 -16.89
C LEU A 176 18.31 6.03 -18.08
N ASP A 177 18.46 7.33 -17.83
CA ASP A 177 18.56 8.35 -18.88
C ASP A 177 19.72 8.01 -19.85
N GLY A 178 19.43 8.11 -21.15
CA GLY A 178 20.34 7.74 -22.23
C GLY A 178 20.42 6.24 -22.56
N LEU A 179 19.90 5.33 -21.74
CA LEU A 179 19.82 3.90 -22.07
C LEU A 179 18.59 3.54 -22.91
N ASN A 180 17.49 4.27 -22.75
CA ASN A 180 16.20 4.07 -23.45
C ASN A 180 15.77 2.59 -23.53
N PRO A 181 15.62 1.90 -22.37
CA PRO A 181 15.31 0.47 -22.33
C PRO A 181 13.88 0.18 -22.81
N GLY A 182 13.66 -1.02 -23.36
CA GLY A 182 12.33 -1.52 -23.77
C GLY A 182 12.14 -1.63 -25.29
N GLY A 183 12.67 -0.68 -26.05
CA GLY A 183 12.52 -0.64 -27.51
C GLY A 183 11.28 0.13 -27.98
N ALA A 184 11.04 0.15 -29.29
CA ALA A 184 9.96 0.97 -29.86
C ALA A 184 8.58 0.52 -29.36
N GLY A 185 7.83 1.44 -28.73
CA GLY A 185 6.50 1.17 -28.17
C GLY A 185 6.48 0.65 -26.73
N PHE A 186 7.65 0.50 -26.09
CA PHE A 186 7.80 -0.04 -24.73
C PHE A 186 8.72 0.86 -23.91
N VAL A 187 8.21 1.41 -22.81
CA VAL A 187 8.92 2.30 -21.89
C VAL A 187 8.57 1.91 -20.46
N GLY A 188 9.52 1.31 -19.75
CA GLY A 188 9.31 0.92 -18.35
C GLY A 188 8.31 -0.23 -18.12
N ASP A 189 7.98 -0.96 -19.19
CA ASP A 189 7.21 -2.20 -19.19
C ASP A 189 7.88 -3.30 -18.36
N ASP A 190 7.10 -4.31 -17.96
CA ASP A 190 7.56 -5.41 -17.10
C ASP A 190 8.54 -6.35 -17.84
N GLY A 191 8.50 -6.34 -19.17
CA GLY A 191 9.49 -7.00 -20.01
C GLY A 191 9.76 -6.21 -21.29
N ALA A 192 10.79 -6.63 -22.02
CA ALA A 192 11.19 -6.04 -23.29
C ALA A 192 11.06 -7.05 -24.44
N PRO A 193 10.42 -6.70 -25.55
CA PRO A 193 10.49 -7.50 -26.77
C PRO A 193 11.92 -7.59 -27.29
N VAL A 194 12.37 -8.79 -27.60
CA VAL A 194 13.70 -9.05 -28.15
C VAL A 194 13.66 -8.80 -29.67
N PRO A 195 14.47 -7.87 -30.20
CA PRO A 195 14.41 -7.47 -31.60
C PRO A 195 14.53 -8.63 -32.59
N GLY A 196 13.65 -8.66 -33.59
CA GLY A 196 13.66 -9.68 -34.65
C GLY A 196 13.14 -11.05 -34.23
N THR A 197 12.53 -11.17 -33.05
CA THR A 197 11.98 -12.43 -32.52
C THR A 197 10.58 -12.21 -31.92
N ASP A 198 9.92 -13.29 -31.55
CA ASP A 198 8.69 -13.32 -30.72
C ASP A 198 8.99 -13.43 -29.22
N LEU A 199 10.27 -13.31 -28.82
CA LEU A 199 10.69 -13.45 -27.43
C LEU A 199 10.48 -12.15 -26.65
N ILE A 200 10.07 -12.31 -25.40
CA ILE A 200 10.02 -11.26 -24.37
C ILE A 200 11.04 -11.62 -23.30
N ALA A 201 11.83 -10.65 -22.87
CA ALA A 201 12.79 -10.80 -21.77
C ALA A 201 12.33 -9.96 -20.57
N ALA A 202 12.21 -10.60 -19.41
CA ALA A 202 11.99 -9.96 -18.12
C ALA A 202 13.19 -10.24 -17.21
N CYS A 203 13.55 -9.29 -16.35
CA CYS A 203 14.70 -9.42 -15.46
C CYS A 203 14.44 -8.68 -14.16
N ASP A 204 14.68 -9.35 -13.04
CA ASP A 204 14.52 -8.75 -11.71
C ASP A 204 15.63 -9.15 -10.74
N ALA A 205 15.89 -8.26 -9.79
CA ALA A 205 16.83 -8.44 -8.70
C ALA A 205 16.08 -8.51 -7.36
N ILE A 206 16.37 -9.54 -6.58
CA ILE A 206 15.72 -9.76 -5.29
C ILE A 206 16.45 -8.98 -4.19
N LEU A 207 15.69 -8.33 -3.32
CA LEU A 207 16.20 -7.56 -2.18
C LEU A 207 17.24 -8.37 -1.39
N PRO A 208 18.49 -7.89 -1.26
CA PRO A 208 19.55 -8.63 -0.56
C PRO A 208 19.17 -9.06 0.85
N SER A 209 18.47 -8.20 1.60
CA SER A 209 17.98 -8.53 2.94
C SER A 209 17.00 -9.71 2.97
N MET A 210 16.23 -9.93 1.90
CA MET A 210 15.37 -11.12 1.76
C MET A 210 16.22 -12.36 1.46
N VAL A 211 17.20 -12.25 0.57
CA VAL A 211 18.14 -13.34 0.25
C VAL A 211 18.88 -13.80 1.51
N GLU A 212 19.25 -12.89 2.41
CA GLU A 212 19.90 -13.23 3.67
C GLU A 212 18.96 -13.84 4.71
N ARG A 213 17.76 -13.24 4.90
CA ARG A 213 16.84 -13.61 6.00
C ARG A 213 15.95 -14.80 5.68
N ASP A 214 15.51 -14.93 4.44
CA ASP A 214 14.66 -16.02 3.97
C ASP A 214 15.12 -16.50 2.57
N PRO A 215 16.29 -17.15 2.45
CA PRO A 215 16.89 -17.50 1.16
C PRO A 215 16.02 -18.41 0.31
N ARG A 216 15.31 -19.36 0.92
CA ARG A 216 14.37 -20.23 0.19
C ARG A 216 13.22 -19.43 -0.40
N TRP A 217 12.70 -18.46 0.33
CA TRP A 217 11.68 -17.58 -0.22
C TRP A 217 12.20 -16.63 -1.28
N ALA A 218 13.40 -16.11 -1.12
CA ALA A 218 14.05 -15.29 -2.13
C ALA A 218 14.18 -16.06 -3.46
N GLY A 219 14.58 -17.34 -3.39
CA GLY A 219 14.61 -18.23 -4.56
C GLY A 219 13.24 -18.42 -5.21
N TRP A 220 12.18 -18.65 -4.42
CA TRP A 220 10.80 -18.70 -4.94
C TRP A 220 10.40 -17.39 -5.61
N CYS A 221 10.67 -16.26 -4.94
CA CYS A 221 10.32 -14.92 -5.43
C CYS A 221 11.02 -14.60 -6.75
N ALA A 222 12.28 -15.04 -6.95
CA ALA A 222 12.99 -14.84 -8.21
C ALA A 222 12.26 -15.46 -9.40
N VAL A 223 11.58 -16.60 -9.22
CA VAL A 223 10.69 -17.17 -10.24
C VAL A 223 9.41 -16.35 -10.32
N LEU A 224 8.76 -16.11 -9.18
CA LEU A 224 7.46 -15.44 -9.07
C LEU A 224 7.40 -14.08 -9.80
N VAL A 225 8.35 -13.20 -9.52
CA VAL A 225 8.35 -11.84 -10.09
C VAL A 225 8.53 -11.91 -11.61
N ASN A 226 9.49 -12.71 -12.08
CA ASN A 226 9.78 -12.84 -13.50
C ASN A 226 8.64 -13.50 -14.30
N VAL A 227 7.92 -14.47 -13.71
CA VAL A 227 6.74 -15.04 -14.41
C VAL A 227 5.60 -14.04 -14.46
N ASN A 228 5.38 -13.26 -13.40
CA ASN A 228 4.37 -12.20 -13.39
C ASN A 228 4.69 -11.12 -14.43
N ASP A 229 5.97 -10.72 -14.57
CA ASP A 229 6.40 -9.78 -15.60
C ASP A 229 6.07 -10.30 -17.01
N LEU A 230 6.38 -11.57 -17.30
CA LEU A 230 6.04 -12.19 -18.57
C LEU A 230 4.52 -12.24 -18.78
N ALA A 231 3.75 -12.55 -17.75
CA ALA A 231 2.29 -12.56 -17.84
C ALA A 231 1.72 -11.16 -18.10
N ALA A 232 2.26 -10.10 -17.50
CA ALA A 232 1.83 -8.73 -17.78
C ALA A 232 2.05 -8.35 -19.26
N MET A 233 3.09 -8.89 -19.89
CA MET A 233 3.35 -8.75 -21.33
C MET A 233 2.48 -9.67 -22.20
N GLY A 234 1.65 -10.52 -21.60
CA GLY A 234 0.88 -11.55 -22.32
C GLY A 234 1.74 -12.69 -22.88
N ALA A 235 2.94 -12.90 -22.33
CA ALA A 235 3.91 -13.87 -22.82
C ALA A 235 3.81 -15.22 -22.10
N ALA A 236 3.87 -16.30 -22.87
CA ALA A 236 3.98 -17.65 -22.32
C ALA A 236 5.44 -17.94 -21.92
N PRO A 237 5.72 -18.34 -20.68
CA PRO A 237 7.11 -18.57 -20.25
C PRO A 237 7.79 -19.72 -21.03
N VAL A 238 9.04 -19.49 -21.43
CA VAL A 238 9.92 -20.48 -22.09
C VAL A 238 10.92 -21.06 -21.09
N GLY A 239 11.48 -20.23 -20.22
CA GLY A 239 12.49 -20.65 -19.24
C GLY A 239 13.14 -19.47 -18.53
N LEU A 240 13.94 -19.76 -17.51
CA LEU A 240 14.63 -18.74 -16.70
C LEU A 240 16.12 -19.03 -16.51
N LEU A 241 16.90 -17.96 -16.40
CA LEU A 241 18.31 -17.95 -16.02
C LEU A 241 18.45 -17.26 -14.66
N ASN A 242 19.46 -17.62 -13.86
CA ASN A 242 19.69 -16.96 -12.57
C ASN A 242 21.17 -16.67 -12.27
N ALA A 243 21.43 -15.64 -11.47
CA ALA A 243 22.74 -15.36 -10.90
C ALA A 243 22.63 -15.28 -9.38
N VAL A 244 23.43 -16.07 -8.66
CA VAL A 244 23.42 -16.17 -7.19
C VAL A 244 24.79 -15.80 -6.63
N GLY A 245 24.82 -14.79 -5.78
CA GLY A 245 25.93 -14.50 -4.87
C GLY A 245 25.57 -14.97 -3.46
N ALA A 246 26.45 -15.75 -2.84
CA ALA A 246 26.23 -16.26 -1.49
C ALA A 246 27.52 -16.32 -0.67
N ARG A 247 27.39 -16.20 0.65
CA ARG A 247 28.52 -16.30 1.58
C ARG A 247 29.16 -17.69 1.59
N ASP A 248 28.37 -18.74 1.39
CA ASP A 248 28.76 -20.14 1.45
C ASP A 248 27.81 -21.02 0.62
N ALA A 249 28.19 -22.28 0.40
CA ALA A 249 27.41 -23.23 -0.39
C ALA A 249 26.04 -23.55 0.25
N THR A 250 25.91 -23.47 1.57
CA THR A 250 24.67 -23.74 2.30
C THR A 250 23.62 -22.66 2.00
N ALA A 251 24.03 -21.40 2.02
CA ALA A 251 23.18 -20.27 1.66
C ALA A 251 22.77 -20.33 0.18
N ALA A 252 23.72 -20.63 -0.73
CA ALA A 252 23.41 -20.83 -2.15
C ALA A 252 22.41 -21.98 -2.36
N ALA A 253 22.61 -23.12 -1.71
CA ALA A 253 21.72 -24.27 -1.81
C ALA A 253 20.31 -23.94 -1.30
N ALA A 254 20.16 -23.13 -0.25
CA ALA A 254 18.85 -22.69 0.22
C ALA A 254 18.13 -21.82 -0.81
N VAL A 255 18.83 -20.88 -1.46
CA VAL A 255 18.27 -20.07 -2.56
C VAL A 255 17.84 -20.95 -3.73
N LEU A 256 18.74 -21.81 -4.20
CA LEU A 256 18.49 -22.69 -5.35
C LEU A 256 17.37 -23.70 -5.08
N ALA A 257 17.21 -24.16 -3.84
CA ALA A 257 16.08 -25.02 -3.46
C ALA A 257 14.73 -24.29 -3.58
N GLY A 258 14.69 -23.01 -3.20
CA GLY A 258 13.52 -22.15 -3.38
C GLY A 258 13.19 -21.90 -4.85
N LEU A 259 14.22 -21.58 -5.63
CA LEU A 259 14.10 -21.36 -7.08
C LEU A 259 13.59 -22.63 -7.78
N ARG A 260 14.14 -23.80 -7.42
CA ARG A 260 13.67 -25.09 -7.93
C ARG A 260 12.19 -25.32 -7.61
N ALA A 261 11.77 -25.09 -6.37
CA ALA A 261 10.37 -25.26 -5.97
C ALA A 261 9.43 -24.32 -6.75
N GLY A 262 9.82 -23.06 -6.95
CA GLY A 262 9.06 -22.11 -7.76
C GLY A 262 9.00 -22.54 -9.24
N ALA A 263 10.13 -22.95 -9.81
CA ALA A 263 10.22 -23.41 -11.19
C ALA A 263 9.34 -24.64 -11.44
N GLU A 264 9.35 -25.61 -10.52
CA GLU A 264 8.49 -26.80 -10.56
C GLU A 264 7.00 -26.43 -10.44
N ALA A 265 6.64 -25.51 -9.54
CA ALA A 265 5.25 -25.08 -9.35
C ALA A 265 4.67 -24.36 -10.59
N TYR A 266 5.45 -23.47 -11.21
CA TYR A 266 5.06 -22.74 -12.41
C TYR A 266 5.28 -23.54 -13.71
N GLY A 267 5.92 -24.71 -13.64
CA GLY A 267 6.22 -25.54 -14.80
C GLY A 267 7.20 -24.88 -15.79
N ILE A 268 8.13 -24.05 -15.29
CA ILE A 268 9.10 -23.31 -16.10
C ILE A 268 10.50 -23.93 -15.94
N PRO A 269 11.22 -24.26 -17.02
CA PRO A 269 12.56 -24.82 -16.91
C PRO A 269 13.60 -23.77 -16.52
N VAL A 270 14.57 -24.17 -15.68
CA VAL A 270 15.78 -23.40 -15.42
C VAL A 270 16.78 -23.70 -16.52
N LEU A 271 17.01 -22.73 -17.40
CA LEU A 271 17.86 -22.88 -18.59
C LEU A 271 19.35 -22.85 -18.26
N GLY A 272 19.72 -22.23 -17.13
CA GLY A 272 21.10 -22.09 -16.72
C GLY A 272 21.28 -20.99 -15.67
N GLY A 273 22.52 -20.68 -15.35
CA GLY A 273 22.82 -19.62 -14.38
C GLY A 273 24.27 -19.57 -13.96
N HIS A 274 24.57 -18.68 -13.02
CA HIS A 274 25.88 -18.50 -12.42
C HIS A 274 25.78 -18.47 -10.90
N THR A 275 26.75 -19.06 -10.20
CA THR A 275 26.81 -19.05 -8.72
C THR A 275 28.20 -18.68 -8.27
N GLN A 276 28.28 -17.62 -7.45
CA GLN A 276 29.50 -17.13 -6.83
C GLN A 276 29.43 -17.31 -5.31
N LEU A 277 30.45 -17.95 -4.73
CA LEU A 277 30.56 -18.18 -3.29
C LEU A 277 31.56 -17.22 -2.64
N GLY A 278 31.43 -16.99 -1.32
CA GLY A 278 32.31 -16.11 -0.56
C GLY A 278 32.04 -14.62 -0.77
N VAL A 279 30.83 -14.26 -1.22
CA VAL A 279 30.42 -12.88 -1.53
C VAL A 279 29.15 -12.49 -0.76
N PRO A 280 28.82 -11.19 -0.64
CA PRO A 280 27.53 -10.75 -0.11
C PRO A 280 26.34 -11.39 -0.85
N ALA A 281 25.21 -11.52 -0.15
CA ALA A 281 24.02 -12.12 -0.71
C ALA A 281 23.47 -11.30 -1.88
N ALA A 282 23.32 -11.92 -3.03
CA ALA A 282 22.73 -11.32 -4.22
C ALA A 282 21.98 -12.39 -5.03
N LEU A 283 20.85 -12.00 -5.61
CA LEU A 283 20.06 -12.88 -6.46
C LEU A 283 19.39 -12.03 -7.55
N SER A 284 19.63 -12.40 -8.80
CA SER A 284 18.84 -11.94 -9.93
C SER A 284 18.41 -13.12 -10.79
N ALA A 285 17.30 -12.94 -11.48
CA ALA A 285 16.81 -13.89 -12.47
C ALA A 285 16.33 -13.15 -13.72
N THR A 286 16.44 -13.82 -14.85
CA THR A 286 15.96 -13.35 -16.15
C THR A 286 15.09 -14.45 -16.75
N ALA A 287 13.83 -14.17 -17.00
CA ALA A 287 12.94 -15.08 -17.70
C ALA A 287 12.75 -14.67 -19.17
N LEU A 288 12.59 -15.68 -20.01
CA LEU A 288 12.24 -15.54 -21.41
C LEU A 288 10.84 -16.09 -21.61
N GLY A 289 10.00 -15.36 -22.33
CA GLY A 289 8.67 -15.79 -22.75
C GLY A 289 8.47 -15.58 -24.24
N ARG A 290 7.36 -16.08 -24.79
CA ARG A 290 6.94 -15.84 -26.18
C ARG A 290 5.60 -15.12 -26.22
N ALA A 291 5.52 -14.06 -27.00
CA ALA A 291 4.28 -13.35 -27.30
C ALA A 291 4.28 -12.90 -28.77
N ALA A 292 3.28 -13.32 -29.53
CA ALA A 292 3.09 -12.81 -30.89
C ALA A 292 2.65 -11.34 -30.91
N HIS A 293 1.88 -10.94 -29.88
CA HIS A 293 1.36 -9.60 -29.70
C HIS A 293 1.55 -9.21 -28.23
N PRO A 294 2.75 -8.77 -27.82
CA PRO A 294 2.99 -8.33 -26.46
C PRO A 294 2.05 -7.18 -26.08
N VAL A 295 1.55 -7.22 -24.85
CA VAL A 295 0.72 -6.16 -24.29
C VAL A 295 1.64 -5.09 -23.71
N PRO A 296 1.54 -3.81 -24.13
CA PRO A 296 2.35 -2.74 -23.58
C PRO A 296 1.75 -2.22 -22.26
N GLY A 297 2.58 -1.74 -21.34
CA GLY A 297 2.18 -0.96 -20.17
C GLY A 297 1.69 0.44 -20.54
N GLY A 298 2.16 1.00 -21.67
CA GLY A 298 1.82 2.35 -22.14
C GLY A 298 0.63 2.47 -23.10
N GLY A 299 -0.14 1.40 -23.36
CA GLY A 299 -1.28 1.46 -24.30
C GLY A 299 -2.57 2.10 -23.73
N GLY A 300 -2.54 2.58 -22.49
CA GLY A 300 -3.65 3.24 -21.82
C GLY A 300 -3.96 4.63 -22.38
N ARG A 301 -5.20 5.08 -22.25
CA ARG A 301 -5.65 6.43 -22.66
C ARG A 301 -6.62 7.00 -21.64
N SER A 302 -6.69 8.32 -21.52
CA SER A 302 -7.72 8.99 -20.69
C SER A 302 -9.13 8.49 -21.07
N GLY A 303 -9.93 8.17 -20.06
CA GLY A 303 -11.27 7.55 -20.19
C GLY A 303 -11.26 6.02 -20.18
N HIS A 304 -10.10 5.37 -20.30
CA HIS A 304 -10.01 3.92 -20.15
C HIS A 304 -10.29 3.52 -18.70
N ARG A 305 -11.13 2.49 -18.53
CA ARG A 305 -11.37 1.87 -17.23
C ARG A 305 -10.16 1.08 -16.76
N ILE A 306 -9.90 1.16 -15.46
CA ILE A 306 -8.87 0.39 -14.76
C ILE A 306 -9.52 -0.79 -14.06
N ARG A 307 -8.92 -1.96 -14.22
CA ARG A 307 -9.29 -3.17 -13.49
C ARG A 307 -8.09 -3.70 -12.72
N LEU A 308 -8.36 -4.16 -11.50
CA LEU A 308 -7.42 -4.96 -10.73
C LEU A 308 -7.88 -6.42 -10.78
N THR A 309 -7.00 -7.29 -11.24
CA THR A 309 -7.16 -8.74 -11.17
C THR A 309 -6.16 -9.28 -10.16
N ALA A 310 -6.61 -9.77 -9.00
CA ALA A 310 -5.71 -10.17 -7.92
C ALA A 310 -6.16 -11.46 -7.25
N ASP A 311 -5.20 -12.31 -6.84
CA ASP A 311 -5.49 -13.46 -6.00
C ASP A 311 -5.54 -13.06 -4.52
N VAL A 312 -6.76 -12.96 -4.01
CA VAL A 312 -7.05 -12.60 -2.61
C VAL A 312 -7.06 -13.81 -1.66
N GLY A 313 -6.97 -15.04 -2.19
CA GLY A 313 -6.99 -16.29 -1.41
C GLY A 313 -5.62 -16.68 -0.87
N GLY A 314 -4.99 -15.74 -0.16
CA GLY A 314 -3.62 -15.79 0.34
C GLY A 314 -3.50 -15.61 1.86
N GLY A 315 -2.28 -15.31 2.29
CA GLY A 315 -1.97 -14.85 3.65
C GLY A 315 -0.73 -13.97 3.67
N TRP A 316 -0.54 -13.21 4.75
CA TRP A 316 0.71 -12.49 4.95
C TRP A 316 1.88 -13.46 5.14
N ARG A 317 2.93 -13.29 4.34
CA ARG A 317 4.15 -14.08 4.49
C ARG A 317 4.75 -13.86 5.90
N PRO A 318 5.10 -14.92 6.65
CA PRO A 318 5.69 -14.76 7.98
C PRO A 318 6.95 -13.88 7.96
N GLY A 319 6.97 -12.82 8.77
CA GLY A 319 8.07 -11.84 8.83
C GLY A 319 7.92 -10.66 7.85
N TYR A 320 6.91 -10.70 6.97
CA TYR A 320 6.64 -9.68 5.95
C TYR A 320 5.18 -9.19 6.03
N GLN A 321 4.58 -9.21 7.22
CA GLN A 321 3.21 -8.71 7.43
C GLN A 321 3.05 -7.28 6.92
N GLY A 322 1.95 -7.04 6.20
CA GLY A 322 1.65 -5.77 5.53
C GLY A 322 2.50 -5.45 4.30
N ARG A 323 3.49 -6.29 3.96
CA ARG A 323 4.44 -6.03 2.86
C ARG A 323 4.40 -7.08 1.75
N GLN A 324 4.15 -8.34 2.08
CA GLN A 324 4.10 -9.41 1.09
C GLN A 324 2.93 -10.37 1.34
N TRP A 325 1.98 -10.37 0.42
CA TRP A 325 0.84 -11.26 0.43
C TRP A 325 1.15 -12.49 -0.41
N ASP A 326 1.34 -13.64 0.24
CA ASP A 326 1.57 -14.90 -0.44
C ASP A 326 0.24 -15.56 -0.77
N SER A 327 -0.10 -15.58 -2.06
CA SER A 327 -1.26 -16.28 -2.60
C SER A 327 -0.86 -17.43 -3.51
N THR A 328 0.43 -17.73 -3.67
CA THR A 328 0.93 -18.59 -4.77
C THR A 328 1.61 -19.86 -4.29
N SER A 329 2.25 -19.85 -3.12
CA SER A 329 3.10 -20.98 -2.67
C SER A 329 2.36 -22.28 -2.39
N TRP A 330 1.03 -22.22 -2.25
CA TRP A 330 0.15 -23.37 -2.03
C TRP A 330 -0.80 -23.66 -3.20
N ARG A 331 -0.73 -22.87 -4.28
CA ARG A 331 -1.65 -23.03 -5.41
C ARG A 331 -1.30 -24.26 -6.22
N THR A 332 -2.32 -24.83 -6.87
CA THR A 332 -2.07 -25.90 -7.82
C THR A 332 -1.37 -25.34 -9.06
N PRO A 333 -0.58 -26.15 -9.79
CA PRO A 333 0.02 -25.71 -11.05
C PRO A 333 -1.03 -25.24 -12.08
N ASP A 334 -2.27 -25.75 -12.01
CA ASP A 334 -3.34 -25.32 -12.91
C ASP A 334 -3.85 -23.91 -12.57
N ASP A 335 -4.08 -23.62 -11.28
CA ASP A 335 -4.44 -22.28 -10.83
C ASP A 335 -3.39 -21.25 -11.25
N LEU A 336 -2.10 -21.59 -11.05
CA LEU A 336 -0.98 -20.73 -11.44
C LEU A 336 -0.98 -20.49 -12.94
N ARG A 337 -1.14 -21.53 -13.78
CA ARG A 337 -1.19 -21.37 -15.25
C ARG A 337 -2.37 -20.50 -15.70
N GLN A 338 -3.54 -20.66 -15.09
CA GLN A 338 -4.72 -19.85 -15.44
C GLN A 338 -4.51 -18.37 -15.09
N MET A 339 -3.91 -18.07 -13.92
CA MET A 339 -3.53 -16.70 -13.55
C MET A 339 -2.50 -16.12 -14.52
N GLN A 340 -1.41 -16.85 -14.80
CA GLN A 340 -0.35 -16.39 -15.71
C GLN A 340 -0.85 -16.17 -17.16
N GLY A 341 -1.84 -16.94 -17.61
CA GLY A 341 -2.44 -16.79 -18.94
C GLY A 341 -3.48 -15.67 -19.09
N PHE A 342 -3.89 -15.03 -17.98
CA PHE A 342 -5.02 -14.10 -17.97
C PHE A 342 -4.88 -12.94 -18.95
N VAL A 343 -3.74 -12.22 -18.91
CA VAL A 343 -3.54 -11.02 -19.74
C VAL A 343 -3.50 -11.37 -21.22
N ALA A 344 -2.85 -12.48 -21.58
CA ALA A 344 -2.79 -12.98 -22.96
C ALA A 344 -4.19 -13.28 -23.53
N ALA A 345 -5.09 -13.80 -22.70
CA ALA A 345 -6.48 -14.08 -23.06
C ALA A 345 -7.36 -12.82 -23.09
N ALA A 346 -7.21 -11.94 -22.10
CA ALA A 346 -7.98 -10.71 -21.96
C ALA A 346 -7.62 -9.66 -23.02
N ARG A 347 -6.36 -9.59 -23.46
CA ARG A 347 -5.85 -8.61 -24.45
C ARG A 347 -6.27 -7.17 -24.14
N PRO A 348 -5.94 -6.64 -22.95
CA PRO A 348 -6.25 -5.26 -22.64
C PRO A 348 -5.43 -4.30 -23.50
N ALA A 349 -5.80 -3.01 -23.51
CA ALA A 349 -5.00 -1.99 -24.18
C ALA A 349 -3.66 -1.75 -23.45
N ALA A 350 -3.64 -1.89 -22.12
CA ALA A 350 -2.42 -1.93 -21.34
C ALA A 350 -2.51 -2.87 -20.14
N ALA A 351 -1.35 -3.36 -19.69
CA ALA A 351 -1.22 -4.17 -18.49
C ALA A 351 0.09 -3.87 -17.73
N LYS A 352 0.04 -4.02 -16.40
CA LYS A 352 1.23 -4.08 -15.54
C LYS A 352 1.03 -5.09 -14.42
N ASP A 353 2.09 -5.80 -14.07
CA ASP A 353 2.19 -6.55 -12.82
C ASP A 353 2.21 -5.60 -11.61
N VAL A 354 1.64 -6.00 -10.48
CA VAL A 354 1.73 -5.19 -9.25
C VAL A 354 3.05 -5.45 -8.55
N SER A 355 4.02 -4.57 -8.80
CA SER A 355 5.37 -4.64 -8.25
C SER A 355 5.51 -4.09 -6.81
N MET A 356 6.75 -3.96 -6.32
CA MET A 356 7.11 -3.40 -5.01
C MET A 356 6.61 -1.97 -4.73
N ALA A 357 6.15 -1.24 -5.75
CA ALA A 357 5.49 0.06 -5.57
C ALA A 357 4.06 -0.06 -5.00
N GLY A 358 3.55 -1.29 -4.86
CA GLY A 358 2.17 -1.59 -4.48
C GLY A 358 1.18 -1.30 -5.59
N ILE A 359 -0.11 -1.55 -5.31
CA ILE A 359 -1.19 -1.38 -6.29
C ILE A 359 -1.26 0.08 -6.77
N ALA A 360 -1.27 1.04 -5.84
CA ALA A 360 -1.43 2.45 -6.20
C ALA A 360 -0.19 3.01 -6.93
N GLY A 361 1.02 2.61 -6.51
CA GLY A 361 2.26 2.99 -7.20
C GLY A 361 2.32 2.40 -8.61
N THR A 362 1.99 1.12 -8.76
CA THR A 362 1.94 0.45 -10.06
C THR A 362 0.91 1.07 -11.00
N LEU A 363 -0.26 1.46 -10.50
CA LEU A 363 -1.24 2.22 -11.28
C LEU A 363 -0.66 3.53 -11.80
N GLY A 364 0.11 4.23 -10.96
CA GLY A 364 0.82 5.44 -11.39
C GLY A 364 1.87 5.16 -12.47
N MET A 365 2.58 4.03 -12.42
CA MET A 365 3.51 3.61 -13.47
C MET A 365 2.79 3.34 -14.79
N LEU A 366 1.67 2.60 -14.77
CA LEU A 366 0.85 2.33 -15.95
C LEU A 366 0.30 3.63 -16.55
N ALA A 367 -0.19 4.53 -15.70
CA ALA A 367 -0.69 5.84 -16.13
C ALA A 367 0.41 6.70 -16.75
N GLU A 368 1.59 6.77 -16.12
CA GLU A 368 2.76 7.51 -16.60
C GLU A 368 3.18 7.03 -17.99
N ALA A 369 3.30 5.71 -18.20
CA ALA A 369 3.68 5.13 -19.48
C ALA A 369 2.68 5.48 -20.60
N GLY A 370 1.39 5.62 -20.25
CA GLY A 370 0.32 6.07 -21.16
C GLY A 370 0.15 7.60 -21.26
N GLY A 371 1.02 8.40 -20.61
CA GLY A 371 0.88 9.86 -20.59
C GLY A 371 -0.37 10.39 -19.89
N CYS A 372 -0.88 9.63 -18.91
CA CYS A 372 -2.13 9.89 -18.18
C CYS A 372 -1.88 10.08 -16.68
N GLY A 373 -2.89 10.61 -15.99
CA GLY A 373 -3.10 10.41 -14.56
C GLY A 373 -4.07 9.25 -14.33
N ALA A 374 -4.30 8.89 -13.07
CA ALA A 374 -5.27 7.86 -12.70
C ALA A 374 -6.12 8.25 -11.49
N VAL A 375 -7.36 7.77 -11.50
CA VAL A 375 -8.25 7.79 -10.34
C VAL A 375 -8.53 6.35 -9.92
N LEU A 376 -8.33 6.04 -8.63
CA LEU A 376 -8.63 4.76 -8.02
C LEU A 376 -9.84 4.90 -7.09
N ASP A 377 -10.90 4.16 -7.37
CA ASP A 377 -12.10 4.08 -6.53
C ASP A 377 -11.85 3.12 -5.36
N VAL A 378 -11.51 3.65 -4.19
CA VAL A 378 -10.97 2.86 -3.06
C VAL A 378 -11.90 1.74 -2.60
N ALA A 379 -13.22 2.01 -2.60
CA ALA A 379 -14.22 1.03 -2.18
C ALA A 379 -14.44 -0.12 -3.18
N SER A 380 -13.99 0.05 -4.42
CA SER A 380 -14.13 -0.95 -5.49
C SER A 380 -12.90 -1.87 -5.61
N VAL A 381 -11.82 -1.60 -4.85
CA VAL A 381 -10.61 -2.41 -4.88
C VAL A 381 -10.88 -3.77 -4.20
N PRO A 382 -10.73 -4.90 -4.91
CA PRO A 382 -10.85 -6.22 -4.30
C PRO A 382 -9.69 -6.41 -3.33
N ARG A 383 -10.00 -6.84 -2.10
CA ARG A 383 -9.04 -6.88 -0.99
C ARG A 383 -9.25 -8.14 -0.14
N PRO A 384 -8.18 -8.81 0.31
CA PRO A 384 -8.29 -9.86 1.32
C PRO A 384 -8.87 -9.35 2.64
N ALA A 385 -9.77 -10.10 3.27
CA ALA A 385 -10.38 -9.70 4.54
C ALA A 385 -9.36 -9.43 5.67
N ALA A 386 -8.21 -10.11 5.63
CA ALA A 386 -7.15 -10.00 6.64
C ALA A 386 -6.16 -8.83 6.40
N ALA A 387 -6.25 -8.13 5.28
CA ALA A 387 -5.35 -7.01 4.94
C ALA A 387 -6.04 -5.68 5.26
N THR A 388 -5.38 -4.73 5.91
CA THR A 388 -5.89 -3.34 5.96
C THR A 388 -5.87 -2.74 4.54
N MET A 389 -6.70 -1.73 4.26
CA MET A 389 -6.65 -1.09 2.93
C MET A 389 -5.30 -0.43 2.67
N GLY A 390 -4.74 0.24 3.68
CA GLY A 390 -3.43 0.86 3.60
C GLY A 390 -2.33 -0.15 3.29
N ASP A 391 -2.34 -1.34 3.90
CA ASP A 391 -1.33 -2.37 3.61
C ASP A 391 -1.54 -2.98 2.23
N TRP A 392 -2.79 -3.26 1.85
CA TRP A 392 -3.09 -3.87 0.55
C TRP A 392 -2.65 -3.00 -0.62
N LEU A 393 -2.92 -1.68 -0.57
CA LEU A 393 -2.50 -0.76 -1.62
C LEU A 393 -0.98 -0.56 -1.70
N THR A 394 -0.22 -0.98 -0.67
CA THR A 394 1.23 -0.76 -0.55
C THR A 394 2.05 -2.05 -0.33
N CYS A 395 1.46 -3.22 -0.55
CA CYS A 395 2.16 -4.49 -0.46
C CYS A 395 2.51 -5.04 -1.85
N PHE A 396 3.41 -6.01 -1.89
CA PHE A 396 3.63 -6.86 -3.05
C PHE A 396 2.69 -8.09 -2.96
N PRO A 397 1.68 -8.20 -3.84
CA PRO A 397 0.81 -9.38 -3.91
C PRO A 397 1.49 -10.50 -4.71
N GLY A 398 1.23 -11.76 -4.32
CA GLY A 398 1.75 -12.92 -5.03
C GLY A 398 1.31 -12.96 -6.50
N PHE A 399 0.05 -12.62 -6.77
CA PHE A 399 -0.45 -12.37 -8.12
C PHE A 399 -1.43 -11.20 -8.11
N ALA A 400 -1.09 -10.12 -8.82
CA ALA A 400 -2.05 -9.11 -9.22
C ALA A 400 -1.61 -8.40 -10.50
N MET A 401 -2.58 -8.08 -11.35
CA MET A 401 -2.42 -7.39 -12.63
C MET A 401 -3.34 -6.17 -12.67
N LEU A 402 -2.80 -5.02 -13.03
CA LEU A 402 -3.56 -3.84 -13.41
C LEU A 402 -3.73 -3.84 -14.92
N THR A 403 -4.96 -3.73 -15.40
CA THR A 403 -5.24 -3.62 -16.84
C THR A 403 -6.05 -2.36 -17.14
N ALA A 404 -5.84 -1.79 -18.33
CA ALA A 404 -6.53 -0.60 -18.78
C ALA A 404 -7.21 -0.80 -20.14
N GLY A 405 -8.41 -0.21 -20.28
CA GLY A 405 -9.11 -0.09 -21.56
C GLY A 405 -10.05 -1.26 -21.89
N PRO A 406 -10.44 -1.40 -23.17
CA PRO A 406 -11.20 -2.55 -23.64
C PRO A 406 -10.39 -3.85 -23.44
N GLN A 407 -11.07 -4.91 -23.00
CA GLN A 407 -10.49 -6.25 -22.88
C GLN A 407 -11.59 -7.30 -23.06
N HIS A 408 -11.23 -8.50 -23.48
CA HIS A 408 -12.12 -9.66 -23.52
C HIS A 408 -12.40 -10.20 -22.12
N SER A 409 -13.54 -10.86 -21.96
CA SER A 409 -13.80 -11.68 -20.78
C SER A 409 -12.89 -12.92 -20.84
N ALA A 410 -12.05 -13.10 -19.83
CA ALA A 410 -11.13 -14.22 -19.71
C ALA A 410 -11.16 -14.77 -18.28
N PRO A 411 -11.01 -16.11 -18.11
CA PRO A 411 -10.83 -16.68 -16.78
C PRO A 411 -9.48 -16.23 -16.19
N ALA A 412 -9.46 -15.94 -14.90
CA ALA A 412 -8.25 -15.59 -14.15
C ALA A 412 -7.93 -16.65 -13.06
N GLY A 413 -8.41 -17.89 -13.24
CA GLY A 413 -8.32 -18.94 -12.23
C GLY A 413 -8.96 -18.52 -10.90
N PRO A 414 -8.27 -18.65 -9.76
CA PRO A 414 -8.78 -18.24 -8.45
C PRO A 414 -8.76 -16.71 -8.22
N ALA A 415 -8.13 -15.93 -9.11
CA ALA A 415 -8.04 -14.49 -8.95
C ALA A 415 -9.40 -13.81 -9.19
N VAL A 416 -9.64 -12.72 -8.47
CA VAL A 416 -10.84 -11.89 -8.61
C VAL A 416 -10.52 -10.65 -9.44
N THR A 417 -11.41 -10.31 -10.37
CA THR A 417 -11.31 -9.09 -11.18
C THR A 417 -12.36 -8.09 -10.73
N ALA A 418 -11.98 -6.83 -10.53
CA ALA A 418 -12.93 -5.73 -10.36
C ALA A 418 -12.47 -4.48 -11.13
N GLU A 419 -13.44 -3.75 -11.69
CA GLU A 419 -13.22 -2.38 -12.15
C GLU A 419 -13.10 -1.47 -10.93
N CYS A 420 -11.97 -0.77 -10.82
CA CYS A 420 -11.63 -0.02 -9.61
C CYS A 420 -11.08 1.37 -9.91
N GLY A 421 -11.28 1.90 -11.12
CA GLY A 421 -10.85 3.24 -11.45
C GLY A 421 -10.86 3.54 -12.94
N GLU A 422 -10.16 4.61 -13.29
CA GLU A 422 -10.02 5.08 -14.66
C GLU A 422 -8.73 5.87 -14.86
N LEU A 423 -8.22 5.85 -16.10
CA LEU A 423 -7.20 6.79 -16.54
C LEU A 423 -7.85 8.13 -16.85
N VAL A 424 -7.17 9.22 -16.51
CA VAL A 424 -7.62 10.59 -16.71
C VAL A 424 -6.52 11.43 -17.33
N ALA A 425 -6.86 12.60 -17.88
CA ALA A 425 -5.86 13.57 -18.30
C ALA A 425 -5.04 14.08 -17.10
N GLY A 426 -3.75 14.33 -17.31
CA GLY A 426 -2.84 14.84 -16.29
C GLY A 426 -1.78 13.81 -15.88
N SER A 427 -1.40 13.82 -14.61
CA SER A 427 -0.36 12.95 -14.05
C SER A 427 -0.68 12.58 -12.60
N GLY A 428 -0.04 11.52 -12.10
CA GLY A 428 -0.19 11.08 -10.71
C GLY A 428 -1.42 10.21 -10.48
N VAL A 429 -1.68 9.92 -9.20
CA VAL A 429 -2.75 9.02 -8.76
C VAL A 429 -3.57 9.69 -7.69
N VAL A 430 -4.89 9.70 -7.90
CA VAL A 430 -5.89 10.22 -6.97
C VAL A 430 -6.74 9.07 -6.46
N LEU A 431 -7.05 9.08 -5.16
CA LEU A 431 -8.01 8.17 -4.55
C LEU A 431 -9.38 8.85 -4.50
N ARG A 432 -10.41 8.19 -5.03
CA ARG A 432 -11.80 8.62 -4.93
C ARG A 432 -12.52 7.86 -3.83
N TRP A 433 -13.20 8.60 -2.97
CA TRP A 433 -13.89 8.09 -1.80
C TRP A 433 -15.40 8.01 -2.03
N PRO A 434 -16.14 7.17 -1.27
CA PRO A 434 -17.59 7.02 -1.43
C PRO A 434 -18.42 8.31 -1.26
N ASP A 435 -17.89 9.30 -0.54
CA ASP A 435 -18.53 10.61 -0.36
C ASP A 435 -18.30 11.58 -1.55
N GLY A 436 -17.64 11.12 -2.61
CA GLY A 436 -17.29 11.91 -3.79
C GLY A 436 -16.05 12.78 -3.60
N ASP A 437 -15.46 12.83 -2.40
CA ASP A 437 -14.22 13.56 -2.17
C ASP A 437 -13.03 12.77 -2.73
N THR A 438 -11.91 13.47 -2.90
CA THR A 438 -10.67 12.90 -3.44
C THR A 438 -9.46 13.25 -2.58
N THR A 439 -8.46 12.36 -2.60
CA THR A 439 -7.16 12.62 -1.97
C THR A 439 -6.04 12.22 -2.92
N THR A 440 -5.03 13.07 -3.07
CA THR A 440 -3.86 12.76 -3.89
C THR A 440 -2.99 11.70 -3.21
N ALA A 441 -2.76 10.57 -3.88
CA ALA A 441 -1.82 9.54 -3.42
C ALA A 441 -0.42 9.75 -4.00
N ILE A 442 -0.33 10.20 -5.26
CA ILE A 442 0.92 10.48 -5.98
C ILE A 442 0.71 11.73 -6.84
N THR A 443 1.61 12.70 -6.79
CA THR A 443 1.46 14.00 -7.47
C THR A 443 2.00 14.05 -8.90
N GLY A 444 2.93 13.17 -9.26
CA GLY A 444 3.62 13.16 -10.56
C GLY A 444 3.91 11.75 -11.07
N GLY A 445 4.96 11.62 -11.88
CA GLY A 445 5.45 10.31 -12.34
C GLY A 445 5.98 9.46 -11.19
N VAL A 446 5.83 8.14 -11.31
CA VAL A 446 6.30 7.15 -10.34
C VAL A 446 7.73 6.71 -10.65
N THR A 447 8.07 6.63 -11.93
CA THR A 447 9.40 6.22 -12.39
C THR A 447 10.23 7.39 -12.90
N GLY A 448 9.58 8.38 -13.51
CA GLY A 448 10.25 9.46 -14.23
C GLY A 448 10.74 9.04 -15.62
N MET A 449 10.36 7.87 -16.13
CA MET A 449 10.71 7.40 -17.47
C MET A 449 9.81 8.02 -18.57
N GLY A 450 8.67 8.60 -18.18
CA GLY A 450 7.78 9.28 -19.11
C GLY A 450 6.88 8.35 -19.93
N ALA A 451 6.23 8.93 -20.93
CA ALA A 451 5.28 8.23 -21.78
C ALA A 451 5.96 7.52 -22.95
N VAL A 452 5.32 6.47 -23.46
CA VAL A 452 5.70 5.85 -24.73
C VAL A 452 5.62 6.90 -25.85
N ALA A 453 6.71 7.03 -26.61
CA ALA A 453 6.85 7.99 -27.70
C ALA A 453 6.04 7.63 -28.95
#